data_AF-A0AAU6WP31-F1
#
_entry.id   AF-A0AAU6WP31-F1
#
_cell.length_a   1.000
_cell.length_b   1.000
_cell.length_c   1.000
_cell.angle_alpha   90.00
_cell.angle_beta   90.00
_cell.angle_gamma   90.00
#
_symmetry.space_group_name_H-M   'P 1'
#
loop_
_entity.id
_entity.type
_entity.pdbx_description
1 polymer ?
#
loop_
_entity_poly.entity_id
_entity_poly.type
_entity_poly.pdbx_seq_one_letter_code
_entity_poly.pdbx_strand_id
1 'polypeptide(L)'
;MKKVFIIFALAFSHFFNVYGQKDKVDQLFDKYQEVEGVTTIKIAKPMFGMLSSLDLGDAELDQIKPLLSKINGLKVFIAEKPQEGNSAKGNSWLRSIKILNRI
;
A
#
# COMPACT_ATOMS: atom_id res chain seq x y z
N MET A 1 27.15 -37.31 -3.52
CA MET A 1 26.19 -36.80 -2.51
C MET A 1 26.44 -35.33 -2.15
N LYS A 2 27.63 -34.94 -1.68
CA LYS A 2 27.96 -33.54 -1.31
C LYS A 2 27.76 -32.46 -2.40
N LYS A 3 27.99 -32.78 -3.68
CA LYS A 3 27.80 -31.83 -4.80
C LYS A 3 26.32 -31.54 -5.12
N VAL A 4 25.44 -32.51 -4.86
CA VAL A 4 23.98 -32.36 -5.09
C VAL A 4 23.38 -31.39 -4.08
N PHE A 5 23.85 -31.44 -2.83
CA PHE A 5 23.45 -30.50 -1.78
C PHE A 5 23.75 -29.04 -2.12
N ILE A 6 24.89 -28.76 -2.77
CA ILE A 6 25.28 -27.40 -3.16
C ILE A 6 24.35 -26.85 -4.26
N ILE A 7 23.99 -27.69 -5.24
CA ILE A 7 23.05 -27.32 -6.31
C ILE A 7 21.66 -27.05 -5.73
N PHE A 8 21.22 -27.87 -4.77
CA PHE A 8 19.95 -27.69 -4.08
C PHE A 8 19.91 -26.38 -3.27
N ALA A 9 21.00 -26.06 -2.55
CA ALA A 9 21.11 -24.82 -1.80
C ALA A 9 21.09 -23.56 -2.69
N LEU A 10 21.75 -23.61 -3.86
CA LEU A 10 21.73 -22.52 -4.85
C LEU A 10 20.36 -22.37 -5.51
N ALA A 11 19.65 -23.45 -5.79
CA ALA A 11 18.28 -23.37 -6.31
C ALA A 11 17.31 -22.79 -5.26
N PHE A 12 17.49 -23.13 -3.99
CA PHE A 12 16.63 -22.65 -2.90
C PHE A 12 16.89 -21.19 -2.50
N SER A 13 18.11 -20.67 -2.69
CA SER A 13 18.46 -19.28 -2.35
C SER A 13 17.67 -18.24 -3.17
N HIS A 14 17.25 -18.59 -4.39
CA HIS A 14 16.43 -17.73 -5.24
C HIS A 14 15.00 -17.52 -4.70
N PHE A 15 14.44 -18.49 -3.96
CA PHE A 15 13.09 -18.37 -3.42
C PHE A 15 12.98 -17.31 -2.31
N PHE A 16 14.06 -17.04 -1.57
CA PHE A 16 14.05 -16.04 -0.50
C PHE A 16 14.01 -14.59 -1.02
N ASN A 17 14.48 -14.34 -2.24
CA ASN A 17 14.55 -12.98 -2.79
C ASN A 17 13.18 -12.44 -3.27
N VAL A 18 12.21 -13.31 -3.55
CA VAL A 18 10.91 -12.92 -4.12
C VAL A 18 9.96 -12.35 -3.07
N TYR A 19 10.01 -12.82 -1.83
CA TYR A 19 9.06 -12.42 -0.79
C TYR A 19 9.44 -11.12 -0.04
N GLY A 20 10.69 -10.64 -0.20
CA GLY A 20 11.23 -9.51 0.57
C GLY A 20 11.15 -8.13 -0.10
N GLN A 21 10.89 -8.06 -1.40
CA GLN A 21 10.85 -6.79 -2.13
C GLN A 21 9.49 -6.09 -1.99
N LYS A 22 9.13 -5.70 -0.76
CA LYS A 22 7.99 -4.81 -0.54
C LYS A 22 8.39 -3.38 -0.87
N ASP A 23 7.55 -2.68 -1.62
CA ASP A 23 7.73 -1.25 -1.91
C ASP A 23 7.89 -0.46 -0.59
N LYS A 24 8.76 0.55 -0.56
CA LYS A 24 8.93 1.42 0.60
C LYS A 24 7.63 2.13 0.97
N VAL A 25 6.81 2.46 -0.03
CA VAL A 25 5.47 3.02 0.18
C VAL A 25 4.61 2.00 0.91
N ASP A 26 4.65 0.74 0.52
CA ASP A 26 3.89 -0.34 1.16
C ASP A 26 4.30 -0.54 2.62
N GLN A 27 5.60 -0.47 2.91
CA GLN A 27 6.11 -0.54 4.29
C GLN A 27 5.67 0.65 5.15
N LEU A 28 5.60 1.86 4.58
CA LEU A 28 5.03 3.03 5.25
C LEU A 28 3.55 2.81 5.56
N PHE A 29 2.79 2.29 4.58
CA PHE A 29 1.39 1.97 4.79
C PHE A 29 1.19 0.96 5.92
N ASP A 30 1.98 -0.12 5.90
CA ASP A 30 1.90 -1.18 6.91
C ASP A 30 2.25 -0.67 8.32
N LYS A 31 3.17 0.31 8.43
CA LYS A 31 3.62 0.86 9.71
C LYS A 31 2.60 1.78 10.38
N TYR A 32 1.85 2.56 9.59
CA TYR A 32 0.95 3.58 10.13
C TYR A 32 -0.52 3.13 10.17
N GLN A 33 -0.87 1.98 9.60
CA GLN A 33 -2.23 1.46 9.63
C GLN A 33 -2.77 1.14 11.04
N GLU A 34 -1.87 0.87 11.99
CA GLU A 34 -2.22 0.52 13.38
C GLU A 34 -1.99 1.68 14.36
N VAL A 35 -1.71 2.89 13.85
CA VAL A 35 -1.49 4.05 14.70
C VAL A 35 -2.84 4.65 15.10
N GLU A 36 -3.01 4.85 16.41
CA GLU A 36 -4.17 5.50 16.98
C GLU A 36 -4.39 6.90 16.37
N GLY A 37 -5.62 7.20 15.96
CA GLY A 37 -5.98 8.44 15.27
C GLY A 37 -5.65 8.45 13.77
N VAL A 38 -5.22 7.31 13.19
CA VAL A 38 -5.00 7.16 11.74
C VAL A 38 -6.00 6.16 11.17
N THR A 39 -6.90 6.64 10.31
CA THR A 39 -7.75 5.78 9.48
C THR A 39 -7.03 5.47 8.17
N THR A 40 -6.88 4.18 7.89
CA THR A 40 -6.23 3.70 6.66
C THR A 40 -7.24 3.01 5.75
N ILE A 41 -7.38 3.52 4.53
CA ILE A 41 -8.27 2.94 3.52
C ILE A 41 -7.39 2.34 2.43
N LYS A 42 -7.49 1.03 2.22
CA LYS A 42 -6.79 0.29 1.18
C LYS A 42 -7.77 -0.26 0.17
N ILE A 43 -7.77 0.31 -1.02
CA ILE A 43 -8.57 -0.16 -2.15
C ILE A 43 -7.69 -1.02 -3.06
N ALA A 44 -7.96 -2.32 -3.13
CA ALA A 44 -7.20 -3.25 -3.97
C ALA A 44 -7.72 -3.28 -5.42
N LYS A 45 -6.86 -3.68 -6.37
CA LYS A 45 -7.19 -3.86 -7.80
C LYS A 45 -8.52 -4.58 -8.07
N PRO A 46 -8.86 -5.71 -7.40
CA PRO A 46 -10.12 -6.39 -7.67
C PRO A 46 -11.35 -5.51 -7.43
N MET A 47 -11.28 -4.59 -6.48
CA MET A 47 -12.40 -3.67 -6.18
C MET A 47 -12.57 -2.62 -7.27
N PHE A 48 -11.48 -2.10 -7.86
CA PHE A 48 -11.56 -1.23 -9.04
C PHE A 48 -12.04 -1.99 -10.27
N GLY A 49 -11.64 -3.26 -10.42
CA GLY A 49 -12.15 -4.14 -11.47
C GLY A 49 -13.66 -4.36 -11.36
N MET A 50 -14.17 -4.60 -10.15
CA MET A 50 -15.60 -4.68 -9.88
C MET A 50 -16.33 -3.38 -10.22
N LEU A 51 -15.81 -2.22 -9.78
CA LEU A 51 -16.38 -0.91 -10.14
C LEU A 51 -16.40 -0.68 -11.65
N SER A 52 -15.33 -1.05 -12.37
CA SER A 52 -15.28 -0.93 -13.83
C SER A 52 -16.27 -1.85 -14.56
N SER A 53 -16.72 -2.91 -13.90
CA SER A 53 -17.66 -3.90 -14.46
C SER A 53 -19.13 -3.58 -14.14
N LEU A 54 -19.39 -2.64 -13.22
CA LEU A 54 -20.75 -2.19 -12.94
C LEU A 54 -21.23 -1.32 -14.10
N ASP A 55 -22.38 -1.67 -14.66
CA ASP A 55 -23.06 -0.84 -15.61
C ASP A 55 -23.99 0.13 -14.87
N LEU A 56 -23.56 1.39 -14.80
CA LEU A 56 -24.26 2.45 -14.07
C LEU A 56 -25.12 3.33 -15.00
N GLY A 57 -25.20 2.98 -16.29
CA GLY A 57 -26.07 3.66 -17.27
C GLY A 57 -25.69 5.11 -17.57
N ASP A 58 -24.47 5.52 -17.21
CA ASP A 58 -23.97 6.88 -17.37
C ASP A 58 -22.81 6.91 -18.39
N ALA A 59 -23.00 7.69 -19.46
CA ALA A 59 -22.05 7.83 -20.56
C ALA A 59 -20.70 8.44 -20.12
N GLU A 60 -20.67 9.22 -19.03
CA GLU A 60 -19.41 9.71 -18.47
C GLU A 60 -18.66 8.60 -17.73
N LEU A 61 -19.38 7.70 -17.07
CA LEU A 61 -18.78 6.57 -16.36
C LEU A 61 -18.15 5.56 -17.33
N ASP A 62 -18.75 5.37 -18.50
CA ASP A 62 -18.19 4.52 -19.56
C ASP A 62 -16.82 4.97 -20.05
N GLN A 63 -16.56 6.28 -20.04
CA GLN A 63 -15.27 6.84 -20.44
C GLN A 63 -14.17 6.59 -19.40
N ILE A 64 -14.53 6.46 -18.11
CA ILE A 64 -13.55 6.25 -17.02
C ILE A 64 -13.35 4.77 -16.66
N LYS A 65 -14.26 3.86 -17.01
CA LYS A 65 -14.08 2.39 -16.88
C LYS A 65 -12.70 1.88 -17.35
N PRO A 66 -12.19 2.27 -18.55
CA PRO A 66 -10.86 1.82 -19.00
C PRO A 66 -9.69 2.41 -18.21
N LEU A 67 -9.91 3.48 -17.44
CA LEU A 67 -8.92 4.03 -16.52
C LEU A 67 -8.94 3.29 -15.18
N LEU A 68 -10.13 3.00 -14.64
CA LEU A 68 -10.30 2.24 -13.40
C LEU A 68 -9.67 0.85 -13.48
N SER A 69 -9.77 0.18 -14.64
CA SER A 69 -9.16 -1.15 -14.86
C SER A 69 -7.62 -1.14 -14.84
N LYS A 70 -6.99 0.02 -15.06
CA LYS A 70 -5.53 0.21 -15.02
C LYS A 70 -5.02 0.55 -13.61
N ILE A 71 -5.91 0.88 -12.67
CA ILE A 71 -5.52 1.20 -11.29
C ILE A 71 -5.17 -0.10 -10.56
N ASN A 72 -3.93 -0.22 -10.09
CA ASN A 72 -3.48 -1.36 -9.30
C ASN A 72 -3.96 -1.32 -7.84
N GLY A 73 -4.33 -0.14 -7.36
CA GLY A 73 -4.87 0.07 -6.02
C GLY A 73 -4.77 1.54 -5.61
N LEU A 74 -5.45 1.88 -4.52
CA LEU A 74 -5.39 3.18 -3.88
C LEU A 74 -5.17 2.96 -2.39
N LYS A 75 -4.24 3.71 -1.80
CA LYS A 75 -4.00 3.70 -0.37
C LYS A 75 -4.10 5.12 0.16
N VAL A 76 -4.98 5.35 1.12
CA VAL A 76 -5.27 6.67 1.69
C VAL A 76 -5.06 6.63 3.20
N PHE A 77 -4.38 7.66 3.72
CA PHE A 77 -4.23 7.92 5.15
C PHE A 77 -5.02 9.16 5.52
N ILE A 78 -5.91 9.00 6.51
CA ILE A 78 -6.63 10.10 7.13
C ILE A 78 -6.17 10.14 8.59
N ALA A 79 -5.41 11.17 8.94
CA ALA A 79 -5.02 11.41 10.32
C ALA A 79 -5.95 12.44 10.93
N GLU A 80 -6.52 12.11 12.07
CA GLU A 80 -7.30 13.07 12.85
C GLU A 80 -6.35 14.10 13.47
N LYS A 81 -6.74 15.38 13.39
CA LYS A 81 -6.03 16.42 14.12
C LYS A 81 -6.20 16.12 15.61
N PRO A 82 -5.11 15.92 16.38
CA PRO A 82 -5.26 15.70 17.81
C PRO A 82 -5.95 16.92 18.41
N GLN A 83 -7.03 16.71 19.16
CA GLN A 83 -7.53 17.72 20.07
C GLN A 83 -6.39 18.06 21.03
N GLU A 84 -6.22 19.34 21.37
CA GLU A 84 -5.13 19.83 22.20
C GLU A 84 -5.09 19.08 23.55
N GLY A 85 -4.27 18.03 23.63
CA GLY A 85 -4.17 17.17 24.79
C GLY A 85 -3.69 15.76 24.44
N ASN A 86 -2.37 15.54 24.50
CA ASN A 86 -1.70 14.25 24.59
C ASN A 86 -1.98 13.18 23.50
N SER A 87 -1.23 13.23 22.40
CA SER A 87 -0.71 11.97 21.82
C SER A 87 0.66 12.20 21.19
N ALA A 88 1.70 11.71 21.88
CA ALA A 88 3.10 11.81 21.49
C ALA A 88 3.49 10.95 20.26
N LYS A 89 2.55 10.21 19.68
CA LYS A 89 2.76 9.42 18.45
C LYS A 89 2.29 10.15 17.19
N GLY A 90 1.18 10.88 17.23
CA GLY A 90 0.64 11.61 16.06
C GLY A 90 1.57 12.72 15.55
N ASN A 91 2.26 13.40 16.46
CA ASN A 91 3.25 14.44 16.17
C ASN A 91 4.61 13.93 15.63
N SER A 92 4.87 12.62 15.68
CA SER A 92 6.05 11.98 15.05
C SER A 92 5.81 11.74 13.56
N TRP A 93 4.62 11.25 13.19
CA TRP A 93 4.24 11.00 11.80
C TRP A 93 4.11 12.27 10.96
N LEU A 94 3.50 13.32 11.52
CA LEU A 94 3.42 14.63 10.86
C LEU A 94 4.81 15.20 10.55
N ARG A 95 5.81 14.91 11.39
CA ARG A 95 7.21 15.26 11.11
C ARG A 95 7.80 14.43 9.98
N SER A 96 7.53 13.12 9.92
CA SER A 96 8.00 12.25 8.82
C SER A 96 7.44 12.67 7.45
N ILE A 97 6.16 13.04 7.36
CA ILE A 97 5.56 13.56 6.10
C ILE A 97 6.20 14.89 5.71
N LYS A 98 6.41 15.79 6.68
CA LYS A 98 7.02 17.10 6.43
C LYS A 98 8.47 17.00 5.94
N ILE A 99 9.18 15.94 6.31
CA ILE A 99 10.54 15.64 5.80
C ILE A 99 10.49 15.09 4.37
N LEU A 100 9.56 14.18 4.06
CA LEU A 100 9.37 13.63 2.71
C LEU A 100 9.02 14.72 1.69
N ASN A 101 8.28 15.75 2.08
CA ASN A 101 7.89 16.86 1.20
C ASN A 101 8.99 17.94 1.02
N ARG A 102 10.19 17.71 1.59
CA ARG A 102 11.34 18.64 1.56
C ARG A 102 12.52 18.10 0.74
N ILE A 103 12.36 16.93 0.14
CA ILE A 103 13.26 16.28 -0.82
C ILE A 103 12.62 16.41 -2.20
#